data_AF-A0A3N2N517-F1
#
_entry.id   AF-A0A3N2N517-F1
#
_cell.length_a   1.000
_cell.length_b   1.000
_cell.length_c   1.000
_cell.angle_alpha   90.00
_cell.angle_beta   90.00
_cell.angle_gamma   90.00
#
_symmetry.space_group_name_H-M   'P 1'
#
loop_
_entity.id
_entity.type
_entity.pdbx_description
1 polymer ?
#
loop_
_entity_poly.entity_id
_entity_poly.type
_entity_poly.pdbx_seq_one_letter_code
_entity_poly.pdbx_strand_id
1 'polypeptide(L)'
;MDTEAGEVAVLISDMKYSPVGAAAPSVLMSQYTTDINGIIGRFGKAISIIGAISDYLDKGGNEISLRSPYYFIVLGNQENVVEIRNFISLLLKKKSHLVDNIESGFNYGHPEYSFGISNKCYQLNNEPTFLGYEEADNVDTCTIKLKVPLENYRWLMAYENIFRDALKVRSLYGSSVNVDKIEIDVKDITGSDKQLNREATATVDLKIFNMPTDSEVIEWNLELPITNYTLFNEFFEGADDENDPNKSYSVLDFLTGIFQGGVVTHDMKPNYILVSKND
;
A
#
# COMPACT_ATOMS: atom_id res chain seq x y z
N MET A 1 -18.02 17.05 6.98
CA MET A 1 -16.72 17.01 6.31
C MET A 1 -16.97 17.25 4.84
N ASP A 2 -16.41 18.33 4.33
CA ASP A 2 -16.43 18.69 2.93
C ASP A 2 -15.26 18.00 2.22
N THR A 3 -15.46 16.75 1.82
CA THR A 3 -14.43 15.97 1.12
C THR A 3 -14.13 16.52 -0.27
N GLU A 4 -15.07 17.23 -0.89
CA GLU A 4 -14.87 17.86 -2.20
C GLU A 4 -13.90 19.05 -2.10
N ALA A 5 -13.89 19.75 -0.95
CA ALA A 5 -12.89 20.76 -0.61
C ALA A 5 -11.55 20.17 -0.11
N GLY A 6 -11.41 18.85 -0.10
CA GLY A 6 -10.19 18.17 0.31
C GLY A 6 -10.06 17.89 1.81
N GLU A 7 -11.15 18.05 2.60
CA GLU A 7 -11.09 17.78 4.04
C GLU A 7 -10.86 16.30 4.36
N VAL A 8 -10.05 16.05 5.38
CA VAL A 8 -9.75 14.73 5.93
C VAL A 8 -10.05 14.72 7.42
N ALA A 9 -10.71 13.67 7.90
CA ALA A 9 -10.89 13.43 9.32
C ALA A 9 -9.78 12.51 9.83
N VAL A 10 -9.15 12.90 10.95
CA VAL A 10 -8.13 12.09 11.63
C VAL A 10 -8.60 11.86 13.07
N LEU A 11 -8.81 10.59 13.42
CA LEU A 11 -9.11 10.17 14.79
C LEU A 11 -7.90 9.45 15.36
N ILE A 12 -7.55 9.77 16.61
CA ILE A 12 -6.42 9.14 17.31
C ILE A 12 -6.99 8.43 18.52
N SER A 13 -6.72 7.12 18.63
CA SER A 13 -7.25 6.31 19.73
C SER A 13 -6.32 5.14 20.04
N ASP A 14 -6.20 4.80 21.32
CA ASP A 14 -5.65 3.52 21.77
C ASP A 14 -6.60 2.34 21.48
N MET A 15 -7.84 2.65 21.05
CA MET A 15 -8.90 1.71 20.72
C MET A 15 -9.17 0.70 21.84
N LYS A 16 -9.00 1.14 23.09
CA LYS A 16 -9.39 0.38 24.30
C LYS A 16 -10.90 0.42 24.56
N TYR A 17 -11.69 0.71 23.52
CA TYR A 17 -13.13 0.82 23.65
C TYR A 17 -13.74 -0.54 24.00
N SER A 18 -14.53 -0.53 25.07
CA SER A 18 -15.32 -1.65 25.52
C SER A 18 -16.73 -1.15 25.83
N PRO A 19 -17.75 -1.55 25.05
CA PRO A 19 -19.08 -0.99 25.20
C PRO A 19 -19.72 -1.27 26.58
N VAL A 20 -19.22 -2.24 27.37
CA VAL A 20 -19.76 -2.58 28.71
C VAL A 20 -18.74 -3.11 29.74
N GLY A 21 -17.43 -3.03 29.50
CA GLY A 21 -16.42 -3.72 30.31
C GLY A 21 -16.08 -5.12 29.75
N ALA A 22 -14.93 -5.69 30.11
CA ALA A 22 -14.42 -7.01 29.64
C ALA A 22 -15.36 -8.23 29.85
N ALA A 23 -16.54 -8.04 30.45
CA ALA A 23 -17.60 -9.04 30.59
C ALA A 23 -18.65 -9.00 29.45
N ALA A 24 -18.38 -8.27 28.36
CA ALA A 24 -19.30 -8.12 27.25
C ALA A 24 -19.67 -9.48 26.62
N PRO A 25 -20.96 -9.86 26.54
CA PRO A 25 -21.39 -10.99 25.74
C PRO A 25 -20.96 -10.80 24.29
N SER A 26 -20.55 -11.87 23.59
CA SER A 26 -20.13 -11.85 22.17
C SER A 26 -21.11 -11.12 21.23
N VAL A 27 -22.39 -11.07 21.61
CA VAL A 27 -23.46 -10.32 20.94
C VAL A 27 -23.15 -8.82 20.82
N LEU A 28 -22.52 -8.19 21.81
CA LEU A 28 -22.21 -6.75 21.79
C LEU A 28 -21.04 -6.42 20.86
N MET A 29 -20.03 -7.30 20.77
CA MET A 29 -18.95 -7.13 19.79
C MET A 29 -19.47 -7.30 18.36
N SER A 30 -20.37 -8.27 18.14
CA SER A 30 -21.05 -8.42 16.85
C SER A 30 -21.90 -7.19 16.49
N GLN A 31 -22.56 -6.56 17.46
CA GLN A 31 -23.30 -5.31 17.23
C GLN A 31 -22.34 -4.17 16.88
N TYR A 32 -21.21 -4.05 17.59
CA TYR A 32 -20.18 -3.05 17.29
C TYR A 32 -19.66 -3.19 15.86
N THR A 33 -19.29 -4.41 15.42
CA THR A 33 -18.90 -4.68 14.03
C THR A 33 -19.98 -4.24 13.03
N THR A 34 -21.25 -4.54 13.34
CA THR A 34 -22.40 -4.18 12.49
C THR A 34 -22.60 -2.66 12.41
N ASP A 35 -22.43 -1.96 13.52
CA ASP A 35 -22.56 -0.50 13.58
C ASP A 35 -21.44 0.17 12.78
N ILE A 36 -20.19 -0.30 12.93
CA ILE A 36 -19.06 0.18 12.14
C ILE A 36 -19.29 -0.07 10.66
N ASN A 37 -19.72 -1.27 10.27
CA ASN A 37 -20.11 -1.59 8.90
C ASN A 37 -21.14 -0.58 8.37
N GLY A 38 -22.23 -0.35 9.11
CA GLY A 38 -23.29 0.57 8.71
C GLY A 38 -22.83 2.03 8.59
N ILE A 39 -21.92 2.48 9.45
CA ILE A 39 -21.36 3.85 9.41
C ILE A 39 -20.41 3.99 8.22
N ILE A 40 -19.45 3.07 8.09
CA ILE A 40 -18.38 3.11 7.09
C ILE A 40 -18.94 2.89 5.68
N GLY A 41 -19.87 1.94 5.52
CA GLY A 41 -20.54 1.71 4.24
C GLY A 41 -21.39 2.91 3.77
N ARG A 42 -22.00 3.67 4.69
CA ARG A 42 -22.69 4.92 4.33
C ARG A 42 -21.74 6.06 4.01
N PHE A 43 -20.56 6.10 4.66
CA PHE A 43 -19.56 7.11 4.39
C PHE A 43 -18.94 6.93 3.00
N GLY A 44 -18.63 5.70 2.61
CA GLY A 44 -18.31 5.35 1.21
C GLY A 44 -17.04 6.00 0.64
N LYS A 45 -16.11 6.44 1.50
CA LYS A 45 -14.82 7.02 1.11
C LYS A 45 -13.65 6.16 1.62
N ALA A 46 -12.44 6.52 1.23
CA ALA A 46 -11.23 5.81 1.61
C ALA A 46 -10.96 5.94 3.11
N ILE A 47 -10.39 4.87 3.67
CA ILE A 47 -9.95 4.80 5.06
C ILE A 47 -8.54 4.22 5.15
N SER A 48 -7.69 4.84 5.96
CA SER A 48 -6.40 4.28 6.36
C SER A 48 -6.27 4.24 7.88
N ILE A 49 -5.77 3.13 8.40
CA ILE A 49 -5.47 2.92 9.82
C ILE A 49 -3.98 2.75 9.96
N ILE A 50 -3.35 3.67 10.66
CA ILE A 50 -1.92 3.69 10.92
C ILE A 50 -1.74 3.26 12.36
N GLY A 51 -1.16 2.09 12.60
CA GLY A 51 -0.81 1.71 13.97
C GLY A 51 0.60 2.12 14.33
N ALA A 52 0.73 2.46 15.59
CA ALA A 52 1.95 2.97 16.19
C ALA A 52 2.09 2.43 17.61
N ILE A 53 3.30 2.56 18.16
CA ILE A 53 3.62 2.20 19.53
C ILE A 53 4.08 3.42 20.33
N SER A 54 3.68 3.47 21.60
CA SER A 54 4.12 4.48 22.56
C SER A 54 4.31 3.87 23.94
N ASP A 55 4.97 4.61 24.82
CA ASP A 55 5.02 4.27 26.24
C ASP A 55 3.63 4.53 26.87
N TYR A 56 3.12 3.56 27.62
CA TYR A 56 1.90 3.69 28.42
C TYR A 56 2.26 4.02 29.86
N LEU A 57 1.79 5.19 30.31
CA LEU A 57 2.02 5.68 31.66
C LEU A 57 0.78 5.47 32.52
N ASP A 58 0.97 5.09 33.78
CA ASP A 58 -0.09 5.11 34.77
C ASP A 58 -0.46 6.55 35.19
N LYS A 59 -1.45 6.67 36.08
CA LYS A 59 -1.90 7.98 36.61
C LYS A 59 -0.82 8.75 37.39
N GLY A 60 0.21 8.05 37.87
CA GLY A 60 1.37 8.62 38.55
C GLY A 60 2.50 9.01 37.59
N GLY A 61 2.37 8.72 36.30
CA GLY A 61 3.42 8.92 35.30
C GLY A 61 4.46 7.82 35.28
N ASN A 62 4.24 6.69 35.96
CA ASN A 62 5.13 5.55 35.89
C ASN A 62 4.86 4.77 34.60
N GLU A 63 5.94 4.34 33.95
CA GLU A 63 5.88 3.52 32.76
C GLU A 63 5.41 2.10 33.11
N ILE A 64 4.33 1.66 32.46
CA ILE A 64 3.74 0.32 32.62
C ILE A 64 4.02 -0.55 31.39
N SER A 65 4.14 0.06 30.21
CA SER A 65 4.56 -0.61 28.97
C SER A 65 5.36 0.35 28.10
N LEU A 66 6.41 -0.16 27.46
CA LEU A 66 7.22 0.56 26.47
C LEU A 66 6.68 0.44 25.03
N ARG A 67 5.66 -0.40 24.83
CA ARG A 67 5.14 -0.76 23.50
C ARG A 67 3.63 -0.93 23.52
N SER A 68 2.94 0.10 23.99
CA SER A 68 1.47 0.16 23.91
C SER A 68 1.02 0.59 22.52
N PRO A 69 0.07 -0.13 21.89
CA PRO A 69 -0.45 0.25 20.59
C PRO A 69 -1.35 1.50 20.68
N TYR A 70 -1.31 2.32 19.64
CA TYR A 70 -2.30 3.36 19.36
C TYR A 70 -2.44 3.55 17.85
N TYR A 71 -3.58 4.10 17.42
CA TYR A 71 -3.99 4.11 16.02
C TYR A 71 -4.40 5.51 15.58
N PHE A 72 -4.00 5.87 14.36
CA PHE A 72 -4.58 6.99 13.62
C PHE A 72 -5.53 6.43 12.57
N ILE A 73 -6.78 6.85 12.60
CA ILE A 73 -7.80 6.50 11.61
C ILE A 73 -8.02 7.73 10.74
N VAL A 74 -7.67 7.63 9.47
CA VAL A 74 -7.70 8.70 8.47
C VAL A 74 -8.82 8.39 7.47
N LEU A 75 -9.74 9.35 7.28
CA LEU A 75 -10.96 9.19 6.49
C LEU A 75 -11.14 10.37 5.53
N GLY A 76 -11.42 10.10 4.25
CA GLY A 76 -11.61 11.16 3.24
C GLY A 76 -11.50 10.65 1.81
N ASN A 77 -11.40 11.56 0.84
CA ASN A 77 -11.06 11.16 -0.53
C ASN A 77 -9.66 10.51 -0.56
N GLN A 78 -9.47 9.55 -1.47
CA GLN A 78 -8.31 8.66 -1.46
C GLN A 78 -6.98 9.42 -1.55
N GLU A 79 -6.90 10.43 -2.40
CA GLU A 79 -5.70 11.24 -2.61
C GLU A 79 -5.27 11.97 -1.33
N ASN A 80 -6.22 12.53 -0.60
CA ASN A 80 -5.94 13.25 0.65
C ASN A 80 -5.64 12.26 1.79
N VAL A 81 -6.30 11.09 1.80
CA VAL A 81 -5.99 10.02 2.76
C VAL A 81 -4.57 9.50 2.53
N VAL A 82 -4.14 9.28 1.28
CA VAL A 82 -2.77 8.88 0.93
C VAL A 82 -1.76 9.89 1.47
N GLU A 83 -1.99 11.19 1.22
CA GLU A 83 -1.09 12.27 1.63
C GLU A 83 -0.91 12.30 3.15
N ILE A 84 -2.02 12.37 3.89
CA ILE A 84 -2.01 12.40 5.36
C ILE A 84 -1.43 11.10 5.95
N ARG A 85 -1.77 9.94 5.36
CA ARG A 85 -1.20 8.64 5.77
C ARG A 85 0.31 8.61 5.61
N ASN A 86 0.82 9.08 4.47
CA ASN A 86 2.27 9.14 4.23
C ASN A 86 2.95 10.09 5.22
N PHE A 87 2.38 11.27 5.47
CA PHE A 87 2.93 12.25 6.40
C PHE A 87 3.01 11.71 7.84
N ILE A 88 1.91 11.16 8.37
CA ILE A 88 1.87 10.59 9.73
C ILE A 88 2.82 9.41 9.84
N SER A 89 2.81 8.49 8.87
CA SER A 89 3.66 7.29 8.89
C SER A 89 5.15 7.64 8.84
N LEU A 90 5.53 8.65 8.05
CA LEU A 90 6.89 9.17 8.03
C LEU A 90 7.32 9.76 9.39
N LEU A 91 6.43 10.53 10.03
CA LEU A 91 6.70 11.11 11.36
C LEU A 91 6.96 10.01 12.39
N LEU A 92 6.11 8.98 12.41
CA LEU A 92 6.21 7.84 13.31
C LEU A 92 7.45 6.98 13.01
N LYS A 93 7.75 6.72 11.73
CA LYS A 93 8.93 5.97 11.30
C LYS A 93 10.22 6.65 11.77
N LYS A 94 10.32 7.98 11.64
CA LYS A 94 11.49 8.74 12.13
C LYS A 94 11.71 8.63 13.63
N LYS A 95 10.67 8.31 14.39
CA LYS A 95 10.72 8.08 15.84
C LYS A 95 10.80 6.60 16.21
N SER A 96 10.82 5.68 15.23
CA SER A 96 10.75 4.23 15.46
C SER A 96 9.46 3.77 16.14
N HIS A 97 8.37 4.51 15.95
CA HIS A 97 7.06 4.21 16.53
C HIS A 97 6.08 3.60 15.53
N LEU A 98 6.36 3.66 14.22
CA LEU A 98 5.47 3.09 13.21
C LEU A 98 5.46 1.56 13.29
N VAL A 99 4.26 0.97 13.29
CA VAL A 99 4.06 -0.47 13.11
C VAL A 99 3.83 -0.74 11.61
N ASP A 100 2.65 -0.40 11.10
CA ASP A 100 2.29 -0.47 9.68
C ASP A 100 0.97 0.29 9.39
N ASN A 101 0.45 0.17 8.17
CA ASN A 101 -0.83 0.72 7.74
C ASN A 101 -1.79 -0.33 7.16
N ILE A 102 -3.07 -0.18 7.47
CA ILE A 102 -4.19 -0.92 6.88
C ILE A 102 -5.03 0.06 6.07
N GLU A 103 -5.47 -0.33 4.88
CA GLU A 103 -6.20 0.53 3.94
C GLU A 103 -7.42 -0.20 3.39
N SER A 104 -8.50 0.56 3.16
CA SER A 104 -9.73 0.06 2.52
C SER A 104 -10.36 1.18 1.69
N GLY A 105 -11.07 0.82 0.62
CA GLY A 105 -11.88 1.79 -0.14
C GLY A 105 -11.13 2.58 -1.20
N PHE A 106 -9.93 2.13 -1.53
CA PHE A 106 -9.12 2.73 -2.58
C PHE A 106 -9.53 2.19 -3.94
N ASN A 107 -9.56 3.07 -4.93
CA ASN A 107 -9.72 2.70 -6.33
C ASN A 107 -8.48 3.14 -7.09
N TYR A 108 -7.55 2.19 -7.23
CA TYR A 108 -6.24 2.43 -7.83
C TYR A 108 -6.27 2.51 -9.36
N GLY A 109 -7.38 2.14 -10.02
CA GLY A 109 -7.52 2.26 -11.47
C GLY A 109 -6.50 1.43 -12.25
N HIS A 110 -5.51 2.09 -12.85
CA HIS A 110 -4.37 1.46 -13.50
C HIS A 110 -3.09 1.84 -12.74
N PRO A 111 -2.10 0.94 -12.64
CA PRO A 111 -0.83 1.32 -12.05
C PRO A 111 -0.21 2.50 -12.79
N GLU A 112 0.20 3.55 -12.06
CA GLU A 112 1.02 4.62 -12.62
C GLU A 112 2.41 4.09 -12.97
N TYR A 113 3.02 4.62 -14.03
CA TYR A 113 4.36 4.23 -14.44
C TYR A 113 5.05 5.26 -15.31
N SER A 114 6.36 5.10 -15.42
CA SER A 114 7.22 5.74 -16.41
C SER A 114 8.31 4.74 -16.81
N PHE A 115 9.22 5.17 -17.69
CA PHE A 115 10.34 4.33 -18.10
C PHE A 115 11.69 5.01 -17.83
N GLY A 116 12.67 4.18 -17.49
CA GLY A 116 14.08 4.55 -17.48
C GLY A 116 14.72 4.32 -18.84
N ILE A 117 16.06 4.42 -18.87
CA ILE A 117 16.84 4.13 -20.07
C ILE A 117 16.77 2.63 -20.34
N SER A 118 16.23 2.27 -21.51
CA SER A 118 16.19 0.90 -22.01
C SER A 118 17.51 0.48 -22.65
N ASN A 119 17.73 -0.83 -22.76
CA ASN A 119 18.85 -1.43 -23.46
C ASN A 119 18.33 -2.24 -24.66
N LYS A 120 18.97 -2.09 -25.83
CA LYS A 120 18.62 -2.80 -27.08
C LYS A 120 17.17 -2.62 -27.54
N CYS A 121 16.62 -1.45 -27.24
CA CYS A 121 15.42 -0.87 -27.82
C CYS A 121 15.39 0.61 -27.41
N TYR A 122 14.63 1.43 -28.12
CA TYR A 122 14.40 2.82 -27.75
C TYR A 122 12.92 3.09 -27.55
N GLN A 123 12.62 3.93 -26.56
CA GLN A 123 11.25 4.35 -26.29
C GLN A 123 10.79 5.41 -27.30
N LEU A 124 9.61 5.22 -27.88
CA LEU A 124 8.99 6.17 -28.80
C LEU A 124 8.29 7.29 -28.01
N ASN A 125 8.77 8.54 -28.09
CA ASN A 125 8.07 9.74 -27.62
C ASN A 125 7.47 9.67 -26.20
N ASN A 126 8.14 8.97 -25.26
CA ASN A 126 7.62 8.69 -23.91
C ASN A 126 6.34 7.83 -23.84
N GLU A 127 5.90 7.26 -24.96
CA GLU A 127 4.80 6.29 -25.02
C GLU A 127 5.26 4.92 -24.46
N PRO A 128 4.32 4.03 -24.08
CA PRO A 128 4.63 2.64 -23.74
C PRO A 128 4.93 1.80 -24.99
N THR A 129 5.71 2.34 -25.93
CA THR A 129 6.10 1.71 -27.18
C THR A 129 7.61 1.76 -27.32
N PHE A 130 8.21 0.61 -27.62
CA PHE A 130 9.64 0.42 -27.78
C PHE A 130 9.94 -0.16 -29.17
N LEU A 131 10.89 0.44 -29.86
CA LEU A 131 11.23 0.14 -31.24
C LEU A 131 12.70 -0.31 -31.35
N GLY A 132 13.07 -0.87 -32.49
CA GLY A 132 14.43 -1.36 -32.73
C GLY A 132 14.85 -2.49 -31.78
N TYR A 133 13.93 -3.42 -31.48
CA TYR A 133 14.27 -4.62 -30.71
C TYR A 133 15.38 -5.41 -31.42
N GLU A 134 16.54 -5.51 -30.78
CA GLU A 134 17.68 -6.28 -31.30
C GLU A 134 17.83 -7.60 -30.52
N GLU A 135 17.49 -8.70 -31.19
CA GLU A 135 17.78 -10.04 -30.71
C GLU A 135 19.25 -10.35 -30.97
N ALA A 136 20.05 -10.55 -29.93
CA ALA A 136 21.47 -10.86 -30.09
C ALA A 136 21.75 -12.32 -29.76
N ASP A 137 22.25 -13.06 -30.75
CA ASP A 137 22.54 -14.50 -30.65
C ASP A 137 23.56 -14.88 -29.55
N ASN A 138 24.31 -13.90 -28.99
CA ASN A 138 25.39 -14.13 -28.01
C ASN A 138 25.62 -12.96 -27.02
N VAL A 139 24.71 -11.98 -26.90
CA VAL A 139 24.88 -10.78 -26.05
C VAL A 139 23.55 -10.43 -25.37
N ASP A 140 23.58 -9.72 -24.22
CA ASP A 140 22.46 -9.27 -23.36
C ASP A 140 21.08 -9.07 -23.99
N THR A 141 20.05 -9.15 -23.17
CA THR A 141 18.65 -9.19 -23.62
C THR A 141 18.07 -7.79 -23.73
N CYS A 142 17.07 -7.61 -24.60
CA CYS A 142 16.32 -6.35 -24.62
C CYS A 142 15.74 -6.10 -23.22
N THR A 143 16.05 -4.95 -22.64
CA THR A 143 15.69 -4.64 -21.25
C THR A 143 14.96 -3.31 -21.21
N ILE A 144 13.71 -3.34 -20.74
CA ILE A 144 12.90 -2.17 -20.49
C ILE A 144 12.94 -1.89 -18.98
N LYS A 145 13.37 -0.68 -18.61
CA LYS A 145 13.35 -0.23 -17.21
C LYS A 145 11.99 0.36 -16.87
N LEU A 146 11.08 -0.45 -16.32
CA LEU A 146 9.79 0.03 -15.85
C LEU A 146 9.96 0.71 -14.49
N LYS A 147 9.46 1.94 -14.35
CA LYS A 147 9.46 2.68 -13.09
C LYS A 147 8.04 2.84 -12.58
N VAL A 148 7.80 2.48 -11.33
CA VAL A 148 6.48 2.51 -10.69
C VAL A 148 6.57 3.38 -9.42
N PRO A 149 5.89 4.54 -9.37
CA PRO A 149 5.73 5.31 -8.14
C PRO A 149 4.89 4.52 -7.13
N LEU A 150 5.29 4.48 -5.87
CA LEU A 150 4.73 3.60 -4.84
C LEU A 150 3.96 4.35 -3.75
N GLU A 151 4.00 5.68 -3.76
CA GLU A 151 3.43 6.57 -2.74
C GLU A 151 1.91 6.42 -2.66
N ASN A 152 1.29 6.13 -3.80
CA ASN A 152 -0.15 5.98 -3.98
C ASN A 152 -0.67 4.57 -3.65
N TYR A 153 0.22 3.60 -3.40
CA TYR A 153 -0.17 2.24 -3.02
C TYR A 153 0.01 2.00 -1.51
N ARG A 154 -0.24 0.75 -1.10
CA ARG A 154 -0.06 0.31 0.29
C ARG A 154 1.38 0.54 0.75
N TRP A 155 1.54 0.96 2.00
CA TRP A 155 2.84 1.35 2.56
C TRP A 155 3.95 0.29 2.37
N LEU A 156 3.57 -0.97 2.56
CA LEU A 156 4.38 -2.18 2.39
C LEU A 156 4.84 -2.47 0.95
N MET A 157 4.30 -1.82 -0.07
CA MET A 157 4.76 -1.97 -1.45
C MET A 157 6.18 -1.44 -1.65
N ALA A 158 6.71 -0.66 -0.70
CA ALA A 158 8.11 -0.23 -0.70
C ALA A 158 9.09 -1.32 -0.20
N TYR A 159 8.61 -2.51 0.17
CA TYR A 159 9.46 -3.68 0.41
C TYR A 159 9.59 -4.50 -0.87
N GLU A 160 10.83 -4.74 -1.32
CA GLU A 160 11.10 -5.38 -2.63
C GLU A 160 10.41 -6.73 -2.78
N ASN A 161 10.46 -7.59 -1.77
CA ASN A 161 9.83 -8.91 -1.80
C ASN A 161 8.31 -8.80 -1.99
N ILE A 162 7.66 -7.88 -1.28
CA ILE A 162 6.22 -7.65 -1.38
C ILE A 162 5.85 -7.09 -2.76
N PHE A 163 6.61 -6.11 -3.25
CA PHE A 163 6.41 -5.56 -4.59
C PHE A 163 6.60 -6.63 -5.68
N ARG A 164 7.64 -7.46 -5.55
CA ARG A 164 7.93 -8.55 -6.49
C ARG A 164 6.79 -9.55 -6.55
N ASP A 165 6.22 -9.92 -5.41
CA ASP A 165 5.08 -10.84 -5.34
C ASP A 165 3.82 -10.22 -5.94
N ALA A 166 3.62 -8.91 -5.77
CA ALA A 166 2.50 -8.17 -6.33
C ALA A 166 2.61 -7.93 -7.84
N LEU A 167 3.82 -7.74 -8.37
CA LEU A 167 4.04 -7.46 -9.79
C LEU A 167 3.76 -8.68 -10.67
N LYS A 168 2.77 -8.57 -11.56
CA LYS A 168 2.44 -9.59 -12.56
C LYS A 168 2.83 -9.10 -13.94
N VAL A 169 3.59 -9.90 -14.68
CA VAL A 169 4.04 -9.58 -16.04
C VAL A 169 3.90 -10.82 -16.92
N ARG A 170 3.38 -10.64 -18.14
CA ARG A 170 3.32 -11.71 -19.15
C ARG A 170 3.39 -11.14 -20.57
N SER A 171 3.89 -11.95 -21.50
CA SER A 171 3.79 -11.69 -22.93
C SER A 171 2.45 -12.19 -23.48
N LEU A 172 1.97 -11.58 -24.56
CA LEU A 172 0.68 -11.94 -25.16
C LEU A 172 0.82 -12.73 -26.48
N TYR A 173 1.94 -12.58 -27.19
CA TYR A 173 2.13 -13.12 -28.54
C TYR A 173 3.33 -14.07 -28.69
N GLY A 174 3.82 -14.62 -27.57
CA GLY A 174 4.70 -15.79 -27.57
C GLY A 174 6.19 -15.52 -27.31
N SER A 175 6.60 -14.26 -27.09
CA SER A 175 7.91 -13.97 -26.50
C SER A 175 8.01 -14.49 -25.06
N SER A 176 9.22 -14.44 -24.50
CA SER A 176 9.43 -14.63 -23.06
C SER A 176 9.74 -13.29 -22.41
N VAL A 177 9.17 -13.04 -21.22
CA VAL A 177 9.46 -11.87 -20.39
C VAL A 177 9.82 -12.31 -18.98
N ASN A 178 10.94 -11.80 -18.46
CA ASN A 178 11.42 -12.07 -17.11
C ASN A 178 11.56 -10.76 -16.33
N VAL A 179 11.09 -10.80 -15.09
CA VAL A 179 11.37 -9.76 -14.09
C VAL A 179 12.71 -10.08 -13.45
N ASP A 180 13.71 -9.24 -13.70
CA ASP A 180 15.07 -9.43 -13.21
C ASP A 180 15.29 -8.62 -11.92
N LYS A 181 16.16 -7.61 -11.99
CA LYS A 181 16.45 -6.71 -10.88
C LYS A 181 15.24 -5.83 -10.57
N ILE A 182 14.95 -5.68 -9.27
CA ILE A 182 14.02 -4.69 -8.74
C ILE A 182 14.82 -3.84 -7.75
N GLU A 183 14.85 -2.54 -7.96
CA GLU A 183 15.43 -1.58 -7.03
C GLU A 183 14.31 -0.70 -6.46
N ILE A 184 14.21 -0.62 -5.14
CA ILE A 184 13.29 0.32 -4.49
C ILE A 184 14.10 1.50 -3.94
N ASP A 185 13.85 2.69 -4.47
CA ASP A 185 14.38 3.95 -3.92
C ASP A 185 13.31 4.62 -3.08
N VAL A 186 13.61 4.95 -1.83
CA VAL A 186 12.71 5.66 -0.92
C VAL A 186 13.41 6.88 -0.35
N LYS A 187 12.79 8.04 -0.53
CA LYS A 187 13.20 9.32 0.04
C LYS A 187 12.10 9.83 0.96
N ASP A 188 12.44 9.94 2.25
CA ASP A 188 11.52 10.37 3.31
C ASP A 188 11.58 11.89 3.59
N ILE A 189 12.51 12.59 2.92
CA ILE A 189 12.70 14.04 2.98
C ILE A 189 13.02 14.51 1.57
N THR A 190 12.15 15.31 0.98
CA THR A 190 12.30 15.78 -0.41
C THR A 190 12.02 17.29 -0.52
N GLY A 191 12.16 17.84 -1.72
CA GLY A 191 12.05 19.29 -1.95
C GLY A 191 13.30 20.10 -1.53
N SER A 192 13.40 21.32 -2.05
CA SER A 192 14.49 22.26 -1.74
C SER A 192 14.46 22.77 -0.30
N ASP A 193 13.31 22.70 0.34
CA ASP A 193 13.03 23.09 1.72
C ASP A 193 13.06 21.93 2.71
N LYS A 194 13.40 20.70 2.25
CA LYS A 194 13.54 19.49 3.06
C LYS A 194 12.27 19.16 3.87
N GLN A 195 11.12 19.22 3.21
CA GLN A 195 9.86 18.83 3.83
C GLN A 195 9.77 17.32 4.05
N LEU A 196 8.94 16.94 5.02
CA LEU A 196 8.56 15.56 5.25
C LEU A 196 7.60 15.13 4.13
N ASN A 197 8.18 14.57 3.07
CA ASN A 197 7.44 14.09 1.92
C ASN A 197 8.04 12.74 1.50
N ARG A 198 7.17 11.76 1.23
CA ARG A 198 7.58 10.42 0.84
C ARG A 198 7.62 10.38 -0.68
N GLU A 199 8.78 10.12 -1.25
CA GLU A 199 8.92 9.64 -2.61
C GLU A 199 9.42 8.20 -2.55
N ALA A 200 8.75 7.28 -3.24
CA ALA A 200 9.08 5.87 -3.28
C ALA A 200 8.89 5.37 -4.71
N THR A 201 9.94 4.87 -5.36
CA THR A 201 9.87 4.38 -6.73
C THR A 201 10.50 3.00 -6.84
N ALA A 202 9.77 2.03 -7.40
CA ALA A 202 10.34 0.78 -7.86
C ALA A 202 10.88 0.94 -9.28
N THR A 203 12.12 0.54 -9.53
CA THR A 203 12.68 0.38 -10.87
C THR A 203 12.87 -1.10 -11.16
N VAL A 204 12.21 -1.60 -12.20
CA VAL A 204 12.14 -3.01 -12.57
C VAL A 204 12.78 -3.21 -13.94
N ASP A 205 13.71 -4.15 -14.02
CA ASP A 205 14.30 -4.58 -15.28
C ASP A 205 13.43 -5.69 -15.90
N LEU A 206 12.65 -5.34 -16.92
CA LEU A 206 11.87 -6.27 -17.73
C LEU A 206 12.72 -6.75 -18.91
N LYS A 207 13.17 -8.00 -18.85
CA LYS A 207 13.98 -8.61 -19.92
C LYS A 207 13.07 -9.36 -20.89
N ILE A 208 13.23 -9.11 -22.19
CA ILE A 208 12.40 -9.66 -23.26
C ILE A 208 13.27 -10.47 -24.23
N PHE A 209 12.81 -11.67 -24.59
CA PHE A 209 13.56 -12.68 -25.33
C PHE A 209 12.68 -13.40 -26.34
N ASN A 210 13.31 -14.00 -27.36
CA ASN A 210 12.68 -14.96 -28.26
C ASN A 210 11.43 -14.40 -28.93
N MET A 211 11.49 -13.16 -29.43
CA MET A 211 10.30 -12.50 -29.98
C MET A 211 9.99 -13.10 -31.37
N PRO A 212 8.91 -13.91 -31.50
CA PRO A 212 8.69 -14.71 -32.71
C PRO A 212 8.14 -13.87 -33.88
N THR A 213 7.51 -12.75 -33.56
CA THR A 213 6.85 -11.83 -34.49
C THR A 213 7.58 -10.50 -34.58
N ASP A 214 7.21 -9.66 -35.54
CA ASP A 214 7.77 -8.30 -35.68
C ASP A 214 7.43 -7.38 -34.51
N SER A 215 6.38 -7.72 -33.75
CA SER A 215 5.99 -6.99 -32.55
C SER A 215 5.40 -7.91 -31.49
N GLU A 216 5.53 -7.48 -30.23
CA GLU A 216 5.02 -8.13 -29.03
C GLU A 216 4.33 -7.12 -28.13
N VAL A 217 3.38 -7.60 -27.33
CA VAL A 217 2.74 -6.83 -26.26
C VAL A 217 3.03 -7.49 -24.92
N ILE A 218 3.68 -6.75 -24.04
CA ILE A 218 3.85 -7.13 -22.64
C ILE A 218 2.69 -6.55 -21.83
N GLU A 219 1.89 -7.41 -21.23
CA GLU A 219 0.88 -7.04 -20.25
C GLU A 219 1.49 -7.09 -18.84
N TRP A 220 1.25 -6.05 -18.05
CA TRP A 220 1.66 -6.07 -16.64
C TRP A 220 0.62 -5.39 -15.74
N ASN A 221 0.59 -5.80 -14.48
CA ASN A 221 -0.31 -5.26 -13.47
C ASN A 221 0.31 -5.39 -12.07
N LEU A 222 -0.34 -4.78 -11.09
CA LEU A 222 -0.07 -5.01 -9.67
C LEU A 222 -1.28 -5.71 -9.03
N GLU A 223 -1.06 -6.91 -8.51
CA GLU A 223 -1.99 -7.56 -7.59
C GLU A 223 -1.61 -7.15 -6.18
N LEU A 224 -2.23 -6.07 -5.68
CA LEU A 224 -1.90 -5.57 -4.36
C LEU A 224 -2.17 -6.64 -3.30
N PRO A 225 -1.26 -6.78 -2.32
CA PRO A 225 -1.46 -7.76 -1.27
C PRO A 225 -2.76 -7.45 -0.53
N ILE A 226 -3.52 -8.51 -0.21
CA ILE A 226 -4.67 -8.43 0.68
C ILE A 226 -4.20 -7.82 2.01
N THR A 227 -5.08 -7.11 2.73
CA THR A 227 -4.77 -6.59 4.06
C THR A 227 -4.25 -7.70 4.96
N ASN A 228 -2.93 -7.74 5.12
CA ASN A 228 -2.27 -8.64 6.01
C ASN A 228 -2.14 -7.95 7.36
N TYR A 229 -3.06 -8.26 8.28
CA TYR A 229 -3.02 -7.73 9.64
C TYR A 229 -2.01 -8.49 10.52
N THR A 230 -1.22 -9.45 9.99
CA THR A 230 -0.22 -10.18 10.80
C THR A 230 0.80 -9.25 11.45
N LEU A 231 1.09 -8.10 10.84
CA LEU A 231 1.97 -7.09 11.42
C LEU A 231 1.39 -6.45 12.69
N PHE A 232 0.09 -6.61 12.93
CA PHE A 232 -0.61 -6.17 14.13
C PHE A 232 -0.98 -7.33 15.07
N ASN A 233 -0.67 -8.58 14.72
CA ASN A 233 -1.03 -9.74 15.54
C ASN A 233 -0.48 -9.64 16.96
N GLU A 234 0.70 -9.01 17.14
CA GLU A 234 1.26 -8.78 18.47
C GLU A 234 0.30 -8.00 19.39
N PHE A 235 -0.57 -7.14 18.85
CA PHE A 235 -1.56 -6.36 19.59
C PHE A 235 -2.95 -7.00 19.64
N PHE A 236 -3.29 -7.84 18.68
CA PHE A 236 -4.63 -8.42 18.53
C PHE A 236 -4.76 -9.82 19.15
N GLU A 237 -3.74 -10.66 19.02
CA GLU A 237 -3.81 -12.04 19.52
C GLU A 237 -3.79 -12.05 21.06
N GLY A 238 -4.77 -12.71 21.66
CA GLY A 238 -4.91 -12.81 23.12
C GLY A 238 -5.31 -11.50 23.81
N ALA A 239 -5.90 -10.55 23.08
CA ALA A 239 -6.43 -9.31 23.65
C ALA A 239 -7.76 -9.56 24.39
N ASP A 240 -7.68 -10.18 25.57
CA ASP A 240 -8.86 -10.60 26.36
C ASP A 240 -9.30 -9.57 27.42
N ASP A 241 -8.49 -8.52 27.65
CA ASP A 241 -8.75 -7.45 28.63
C ASP A 241 -8.59 -6.06 28.00
N GLU A 242 -9.58 -5.20 28.18
CA GLU A 242 -9.58 -3.79 27.74
C GLU A 242 -8.49 -2.95 28.42
N ASN A 243 -8.02 -3.39 29.59
CA ASN A 243 -7.01 -2.69 30.37
C ASN A 243 -5.59 -3.17 30.09
N ASP A 244 -5.39 -4.19 29.26
CA ASP A 244 -4.04 -4.64 28.90
C ASP A 244 -3.31 -3.52 28.13
N PRO A 245 -2.22 -2.96 28.69
CA PRO A 245 -1.50 -1.87 28.05
C PRO A 245 -0.74 -2.31 26.80
N ASN A 246 -0.61 -3.60 26.51
CA ASN A 246 0.11 -4.11 25.35
C ASN A 246 -0.81 -4.58 24.22
N LYS A 247 -2.13 -4.51 24.40
CA LYS A 247 -3.11 -5.12 23.49
C LYS A 247 -4.18 -4.14 23.05
N SER A 248 -4.97 -4.56 22.07
CA SER A 248 -6.08 -3.78 21.53
C SER A 248 -7.34 -4.62 21.40
N TYR A 249 -8.18 -4.57 22.44
CA TYR A 249 -9.34 -5.44 22.62
C TYR A 249 -10.35 -5.39 21.46
N SER A 250 -10.73 -4.21 20.97
CA SER A 250 -11.83 -4.06 19.99
C SER A 250 -11.41 -3.75 18.55
N VAL A 251 -10.10 -3.67 18.29
CA VAL A 251 -9.59 -3.25 16.97
C VAL A 251 -9.90 -4.27 15.88
N LEU A 252 -9.82 -5.56 16.18
CA LEU A 252 -10.11 -6.60 15.19
C LEU A 252 -11.58 -6.55 14.74
N ASP A 253 -12.51 -6.34 15.67
CA ASP A 253 -13.94 -6.18 15.37
C ASP A 253 -14.23 -4.90 14.58
N PHE A 254 -13.52 -3.81 14.91
CA PHE A 254 -13.57 -2.55 14.16
C PHE A 254 -13.10 -2.73 12.71
N LEU A 255 -11.93 -3.34 12.52
CA LEU A 255 -11.36 -3.66 11.21
C LEU A 255 -12.30 -4.56 10.40
N THR A 256 -12.86 -5.59 11.05
CA THR A 256 -13.83 -6.48 10.43
C THR A 256 -15.06 -5.70 9.94
N GLY A 257 -15.55 -4.76 10.75
CA GLY A 257 -16.67 -3.89 10.37
C GLY A 257 -16.35 -3.03 9.15
N ILE A 258 -15.15 -2.46 9.07
CA ILE A 258 -14.68 -1.70 7.91
C ILE A 258 -14.67 -2.54 6.63
N PHE A 259 -14.06 -3.73 6.68
CA PHE A 259 -13.95 -4.60 5.51
C PHE A 259 -15.30 -5.15 5.06
N GLN A 260 -16.20 -5.47 6.00
CA GLN A 260 -17.56 -5.90 5.68
C GLN A 260 -18.46 -4.76 5.19
N GLY A 261 -18.12 -3.50 5.51
CA GLY A 261 -18.86 -2.30 5.12
C GLY A 261 -18.91 -2.01 3.62
N GLY A 262 -18.31 -2.87 2.79
CA GLY A 262 -18.34 -2.71 1.33
C GLY A 262 -17.39 -1.64 0.80
N VAL A 263 -16.46 -1.18 1.64
CA VAL A 263 -15.37 -0.27 1.27
C VAL A 263 -14.27 -1.09 0.59
N VAL A 264 -14.63 -1.71 -0.53
CA VAL A 264 -13.82 -2.69 -1.26
C VAL A 264 -12.74 -1.97 -2.04
N THR A 265 -11.50 -2.43 -1.84
CA THR A 265 -10.38 -2.04 -2.69
C THR A 265 -10.58 -2.67 -4.07
N HIS A 266 -10.63 -1.84 -5.11
CA HIS A 266 -10.90 -2.33 -6.46
C HIS A 266 -9.62 -2.90 -7.09
N ASP A 267 -9.76 -4.01 -7.82
CA ASP A 267 -8.68 -4.58 -8.60
C ASP A 267 -8.18 -3.58 -9.64
N MET A 268 -6.86 -3.51 -9.80
CA MET A 268 -6.26 -2.71 -10.84
C MET A 268 -6.43 -3.35 -12.21
N LYS A 269 -6.58 -2.50 -13.21
CA LYS A 269 -6.55 -2.91 -14.62
C LYS A 269 -5.11 -2.96 -15.12
N PRO A 270 -4.77 -3.92 -16.00
CA PRO A 270 -3.42 -4.03 -16.53
C PRO A 270 -3.04 -2.86 -17.43
N ASN A 271 -1.73 -2.66 -17.55
CA ASN A 271 -1.07 -1.81 -18.53
C ASN A 271 -0.42 -2.67 -19.61
N TYR A 272 -0.14 -2.05 -20.75
CA TYR A 272 0.43 -2.72 -21.92
C TYR A 272 1.65 -1.97 -22.44
N ILE A 273 2.68 -2.70 -22.82
CA ILE A 273 3.89 -2.18 -23.45
C ILE A 273 4.04 -2.84 -24.82
N LEU A 274 4.07 -2.04 -25.88
CA LEU A 274 4.34 -2.51 -27.24
C LEU A 274 5.85 -2.54 -27.48
N VAL A 275 6.36 -3.64 -28.04
CA VAL A 275 7.75 -3.79 -28.43
C VAL A 275 7.81 -4.25 -29.88
N SER A 276 8.64 -3.59 -30.70
CA SER A 276 8.74 -3.84 -32.15
C SER A 276 10.20 -4.03 -32.57
N LYS A 277 10.45 -4.93 -33.53
CA LYS A 277 11.75 -5.06 -34.23
C LYS A 277 12.01 -3.89 -35.16
N ASN A 278 10.95 -3.30 -35.69
CA ASN A 278 11.01 -2.20 -36.65
C ASN A 278 11.12 -0.87 -35.94
N ASP A 279 11.75 0.08 -36.65
CA ASP A 279 11.94 1.48 -36.25
C ASP A 279 10.72 2.39 -36.47
#